data_AF-A0A8C6X9U3-F1
#
_entry.id   AF-A0A8C6X9U3-F1
#
_cell.length_a   1.000
_cell.length_b   1.000
_cell.length_c   1.000
_cell.angle_alpha   90.00
_cell.angle_beta   90.00
_cell.angle_gamma   90.00
#
_symmetry.space_group_name_H-M   'P 1'
#
loop_
_entity.id
_entity.type
_entity.pdbx_description
1 polymer ?
#
loop_
_entity_poly.entity_id
_entity_poly.type
_entity_poly.pdbx_seq_one_letter_code
_entity_poly.pdbx_strand_id
1 'polypeptide(L)'
;MTTIIVLMHCAVPYLVFFLPLGDWRGRDCKRVSRHTKSTRGCSYQHIALSACSLLCELIQNADDAVAEEVILLYDERSFGTRSLFSDGLASTQGPALLAYNNGIFTEDDWEGIKSPGISHKEDDPSTVGRFGLGFNSVYHITDFPSILSGEFLGVLDTQQTALEEGGQLWSIEEWEEASDQFQPFWAALESLGKPCPAVKGYFPGTLFRFPIRQSPSKISDNIYSPQRVQELLHSLLNDAPISMLFLRNIQKLTLGFVGSDGTICELLKADISTRPYSETNAIQDMPKPTKASLNHGSGRSISEIFADYSVGDTLETNGCIKTLALQGTGLAKATSCDWLILSAEAKEVDLPGLWDLAEKVKSRPALSLAYCLQDRCTGRLSCVLPLPATEENITGLPLHISAPFQLTDDRRHVQWSEEGSQARGAEGRWNHILMEEILPVAYCQMVVLASSCPGDPYGSWPDPSHSQQLEGPPFGRITSGSCPSSRASSLGIGCKRWDSSAGGHSQVLRGALQHAAKIWNCLTESEKRLLLEYLVEDGCYLELKDLPLLPTANGHYTCFGDAGDCIC
;
A
#
# COMPACT_ATOMS: atom_id res chain seq x y z
N MET A 1 29.01 -25.18 34.84
CA MET A 1 29.01 -25.72 33.46
C MET A 1 27.69 -26.45 33.30
N THR A 2 26.55 -25.74 33.22
CA THR A 2 26.00 -25.04 32.02
C THR A 2 25.83 -26.08 30.92
N THR A 3 24.63 -26.55 30.55
CA THR A 3 23.47 -25.79 30.05
C THR A 3 22.22 -26.67 30.17
N ILE A 4 21.15 -26.17 30.80
CA ILE A 4 19.81 -26.80 30.76
C ILE A 4 18.95 -25.94 29.82
N ILE A 5 18.47 -26.58 28.77
CA ILE A 5 17.49 -26.09 27.81
C ILE A 5 16.16 -25.94 28.55
N VAL A 6 15.68 -24.70 28.69
CA VAL A 6 14.32 -24.43 29.17
C VAL A 6 13.42 -24.24 27.94
N LEU A 7 12.60 -25.26 27.70
CA LEU A 7 11.37 -25.17 26.91
C LEU A 7 10.42 -24.20 27.62
N MET A 8 10.22 -22.99 27.08
CA MET A 8 9.09 -22.14 27.47
C MET A 8 7.88 -22.47 26.60
N HIS A 9 7.02 -23.32 27.16
CA HIS A 9 5.60 -23.34 26.87
C HIS A 9 4.98 -22.03 27.41
N CYS A 10 4.50 -21.16 26.53
CA CYS A 10 3.42 -20.21 26.83
C CYS A 10 2.49 -20.14 25.62
N ALA A 11 1.58 -21.11 25.55
CA ALA A 11 0.38 -21.00 24.72
C ALA A 11 -0.70 -20.32 25.56
N VAL A 12 -1.17 -19.15 25.14
CA VAL A 12 -2.40 -18.55 25.69
C VAL A 12 -3.23 -17.99 24.52
N PRO A 13 -4.46 -18.47 24.32
CA PRO A 13 -5.36 -17.93 23.32
C PRO A 13 -6.36 -16.96 23.97
N TYR A 14 -6.52 -15.75 23.44
CA TYR A 14 -7.70 -14.94 23.73
C TYR A 14 -8.33 -14.45 22.42
N LEU A 15 -9.46 -15.07 22.07
CA LEU A 15 -10.46 -14.44 21.20
C LEU A 15 -11.12 -13.34 22.03
N VAL A 16 -10.94 -12.07 21.65
CA VAL A 16 -11.80 -10.99 22.13
C VAL A 16 -13.03 -10.97 21.22
N PHE A 17 -14.14 -11.53 21.71
CA PHE A 17 -15.44 -11.30 21.10
C PHE A 17 -15.88 -9.88 21.45
N PHE A 18 -15.89 -8.98 20.48
CA PHE A 18 -16.60 -7.71 20.63
C PHE A 18 -18.10 -8.00 20.66
N LEU A 19 -18.77 -7.61 21.74
CA LEU A 19 -20.22 -7.46 21.69
C LEU A 19 -20.50 -6.19 20.87
N PRO A 20 -21.55 -6.16 20.03
CA PRO A 20 -21.99 -4.91 19.42
C PRO A 20 -22.20 -3.87 20.53
N LEU A 21 -21.62 -2.68 20.36
CA LEU A 21 -21.79 -1.58 21.30
C LEU A 21 -23.28 -1.20 21.31
N GLY A 22 -23.80 -0.79 22.47
CA GLY A 22 -25.22 -0.44 22.63
C GLY A 22 -25.64 0.78 21.82
N ASP A 23 -26.84 1.30 22.05
CA ASP A 23 -27.34 2.46 21.31
C ASP A 23 -26.88 3.74 22.01
N TRP A 24 -25.96 4.48 21.38
CA TRP A 24 -25.28 5.62 21.99
C TRP A 24 -26.21 6.84 22.19
N ARG A 25 -27.46 6.77 21.71
CA ARG A 25 -28.48 7.78 21.95
C ARG A 25 -29.39 7.33 23.09
N GLY A 26 -29.31 8.03 24.21
CA GLY A 26 -30.13 7.75 25.39
C GLY A 26 -31.64 7.71 25.12
N ARG A 27 -32.24 6.59 25.54
CA ARG A 27 -33.65 6.25 25.83
C ARG A 27 -34.46 5.51 24.75
N ASP A 28 -34.75 4.26 25.13
CA ASP A 28 -35.78 3.30 24.69
C ASP A 28 -35.53 2.49 23.39
N CYS A 29 -35.05 1.24 23.54
CA CYS A 29 -35.89 0.09 23.18
C CYS A 29 -35.41 -1.29 23.67
N LYS A 30 -36.40 -2.16 23.89
CA LYS A 30 -36.29 -3.51 24.44
C LYS A 30 -35.71 -4.53 23.44
N ARG A 31 -34.72 -5.29 23.90
CA ARG A 31 -34.54 -6.76 23.75
C ARG A 31 -34.86 -7.38 22.38
N VAL A 32 -33.83 -7.80 21.64
CA VAL A 32 -33.91 -9.00 20.78
C VAL A 32 -32.67 -9.87 21.02
N SER A 33 -32.91 -11.06 21.57
CA SER A 33 -31.94 -12.16 21.59
C SER A 33 -32.27 -13.16 20.49
N ARG A 34 -31.25 -13.93 20.12
CA ARG A 34 -31.20 -15.08 19.19
C ARG A 34 -30.69 -14.71 17.81
N HIS A 35 -29.45 -15.11 17.51
CA HIS A 35 -29.09 -16.18 16.57
C HIS A 35 -27.57 -16.42 16.64
N THR A 36 -27.11 -17.30 17.54
CA THR A 36 -25.77 -17.88 17.48
C THR A 36 -25.89 -19.35 17.17
N LYS A 37 -25.53 -19.73 15.93
CA LYS A 37 -25.09 -21.09 15.53
C LYS A 37 -24.81 -21.08 14.03
N SER A 38 -23.54 -21.02 13.66
CA SER A 38 -22.91 -21.84 12.61
C SER A 38 -21.77 -21.11 11.90
N THR A 39 -20.57 -21.19 12.45
CA THR A 39 -19.33 -21.20 11.66
C THR A 39 -18.27 -21.95 12.48
N ARG A 40 -18.12 -23.25 12.18
CA ARG A 40 -17.00 -24.05 12.64
C ARG A 40 -15.82 -23.77 11.72
N GLY A 41 -14.68 -23.41 12.30
CA GLY A 41 -13.37 -23.62 11.67
C GLY A 41 -12.80 -22.45 10.86
N CYS A 42 -12.49 -21.34 11.51
CA CYS A 42 -11.42 -20.44 11.06
C CYS A 42 -10.62 -20.05 12.31
N SER A 43 -9.33 -20.39 12.37
CA SER A 43 -8.46 -20.15 13.51
C SER A 43 -8.01 -18.68 13.54
N TYR A 44 -8.77 -17.83 14.22
CA TYR A 44 -8.46 -16.39 14.46
C TYR A 44 -7.35 -16.18 15.50
N GLN A 45 -6.17 -16.76 15.31
CA GLN A 45 -5.17 -16.85 16.40
C GLN A 45 -3.80 -16.22 16.17
N HIS A 46 -3.52 -15.56 15.04
CA HIS A 46 -2.19 -14.98 14.81
C HIS A 46 -2.21 -13.71 13.96
N ILE A 47 -3.01 -12.71 14.32
CA ILE A 47 -2.80 -11.36 13.80
C ILE A 47 -1.80 -10.66 14.74
N ALA A 48 -0.52 -10.95 14.57
CA ALA A 48 0.55 -10.12 15.11
C ALA A 48 0.69 -8.89 14.20
N LEU A 49 -0.26 -7.96 14.29
CA LEU A 49 -0.16 -6.67 13.60
C LEU A 49 1.11 -5.97 14.12
N SER A 50 2.07 -5.79 13.22
CA SER A 50 3.17 -4.85 13.44
C SER A 50 2.58 -3.50 13.83
N ALA A 51 3.14 -2.81 14.83
CA ALA A 51 2.68 -1.47 15.21
C ALA A 51 2.72 -0.49 14.01
N CYS A 52 3.63 -0.68 13.04
CA CYS A 52 3.65 0.09 11.78
C CYS A 52 2.33 -0.06 10.99
N SER A 53 1.66 -1.23 11.09
CA SER A 53 0.36 -1.45 10.48
C SER A 53 -0.73 -0.53 11.04
N LEU A 54 -0.65 -0.09 12.30
CA LEU A 54 -1.64 0.84 12.87
C LEU A 54 -1.62 2.19 12.14
N LEU A 55 -0.44 2.80 12.00
CA LEU A 55 -0.31 4.12 11.38
C LEU A 55 -0.72 4.07 9.91
N CYS A 56 -0.32 3.00 9.22
CA CYS A 56 -0.72 2.69 7.86
C CYS A 56 -2.24 2.60 7.70
N GLU A 57 -2.93 1.88 8.59
CA GLU A 57 -4.40 1.76 8.57
C GLU A 57 -5.09 3.11 8.84
N LEU A 58 -4.53 3.98 9.70
CA LEU A 58 -5.05 5.34 9.90
C LEU A 58 -4.92 6.22 8.64
N ILE A 59 -3.81 6.10 7.91
CA ILE A 59 -3.60 6.78 6.63
C ILE A 59 -4.59 6.26 5.57
N GLN A 60 -4.77 4.94 5.48
CA GLN A 60 -5.75 4.34 4.58
C GLN A 60 -7.19 4.78 4.88
N ASN A 61 -7.59 4.76 6.16
CA ASN A 61 -8.93 5.22 6.56
C ASN A 61 -9.17 6.68 6.15
N ALA A 62 -8.15 7.54 6.25
CA ALA A 62 -8.24 8.92 5.80
C ALA A 62 -8.33 9.02 4.26
N ASP A 63 -7.55 8.24 3.52
CA ASP A 63 -7.61 8.20 2.04
C ASP A 63 -8.99 7.71 1.55
N ASP A 64 -9.54 6.67 2.19
CA ASP A 64 -10.89 6.14 1.92
C ASP A 64 -11.98 7.16 2.26
N ALA A 65 -11.76 8.02 3.26
CA ALA A 65 -12.62 9.14 3.61
C ALA A 65 -12.41 10.37 2.69
N VAL A 66 -11.62 10.22 1.62
CA VAL A 66 -11.33 11.28 0.64
C VAL A 66 -10.65 12.50 1.29
N ALA A 67 -9.88 12.27 2.36
CA ALA A 67 -9.07 13.32 2.95
C ALA A 67 -7.91 13.70 2.01
N GLU A 68 -7.42 14.94 2.13
CA GLU A 68 -6.25 15.43 1.40
C GLU A 68 -5.04 15.62 2.33
N GLU A 69 -5.27 15.69 3.64
CA GLU A 69 -4.23 15.94 4.65
C GLU A 69 -4.37 14.95 5.80
N VAL A 70 -3.24 14.34 6.19
CA VAL A 70 -3.11 13.50 7.38
C VAL A 70 -1.98 14.02 8.26
N ILE A 71 -2.22 14.11 9.56
CA ILE A 71 -1.21 14.51 10.55
C ILE A 71 -1.19 13.49 11.68
N LEU A 72 -0.07 12.82 11.90
CA LEU A 72 0.15 11.84 12.96
C LEU A 72 1.18 12.38 13.95
N LEU A 73 0.76 12.68 15.18
CA LEU A 73 1.64 13.25 16.20
C LEU A 73 1.59 12.44 17.48
N TYR A 74 2.72 12.29 18.16
CA TYR A 74 2.70 11.88 19.57
C TYR A 74 2.69 13.11 20.47
N ASP A 75 1.65 13.25 21.29
CA ASP A 75 1.43 14.37 22.21
C ASP A 75 1.79 13.96 23.64
N GLU A 76 2.83 14.58 24.19
CA GLU A 76 3.38 14.28 25.52
C GLU A 76 2.60 14.95 26.66
N ARG A 77 1.64 15.82 26.35
CA ARG A 77 0.91 16.60 27.34
C ARG A 77 -0.03 15.71 28.18
N SER A 78 -0.25 16.16 29.41
CA SER A 78 -1.24 15.62 30.33
C SER A 78 -2.15 16.73 30.80
N PHE A 79 -3.42 16.41 31.03
CA PHE A 79 -4.49 17.38 31.25
C PHE A 79 -5.18 17.17 32.61
N GLY A 80 -6.11 18.08 32.93
CA GLY A 80 -6.89 18.01 34.17
C GLY A 80 -7.78 16.77 34.23
N THR A 81 -8.20 16.40 35.44
CA THR A 81 -9.10 15.26 35.69
C THR A 81 -10.24 15.61 36.65
N ARG A 82 -10.51 16.91 36.83
CA ARG A 82 -11.52 17.43 37.78
C ARG A 82 -12.91 17.52 37.18
N SER A 83 -13.01 17.79 35.88
CA SER A 83 -14.28 18.00 35.16
C SER A 83 -14.37 17.04 33.96
N LEU A 84 -14.71 15.78 34.26
CA LEU A 84 -14.90 14.70 33.29
C LEU A 84 -16.33 14.17 33.36
N PHE A 85 -16.84 13.57 32.28
CA PHE A 85 -18.17 12.92 32.29
C PHE A 85 -18.22 11.67 33.18
N SER A 86 -17.08 11.05 33.45
CA SER A 86 -16.94 9.89 34.33
C SER A 86 -15.55 9.87 34.95
N ASP A 87 -15.45 9.52 36.23
CA ASP A 87 -14.17 9.37 36.94
C ASP A 87 -13.25 8.33 36.27
N GLY A 88 -13.82 7.32 35.61
CA GLY A 88 -13.07 6.29 34.88
C GLY A 88 -12.27 6.84 33.69
N LEU A 89 -12.66 8.00 33.15
CA LEU A 89 -11.98 8.64 32.02
C LEU A 89 -10.71 9.38 32.43
N ALA A 90 -10.37 9.47 33.72
CA ALA A 90 -9.14 10.12 34.17
C ALA A 90 -7.87 9.52 33.52
N SER A 91 -7.92 8.22 33.17
CA SER A 91 -6.83 7.53 32.45
C SER A 91 -6.63 8.00 31.01
N THR A 92 -7.60 8.72 30.42
CA THR A 92 -7.56 9.23 29.03
C THR A 92 -6.85 10.58 28.89
N GLN A 93 -6.53 11.22 30.03
CA GLN A 93 -6.01 12.59 30.09
C GLN A 93 -4.48 12.68 30.00
N GLY A 94 -3.78 11.55 29.86
CA GLY A 94 -2.32 11.51 29.69
C GLY A 94 -1.85 11.60 28.23
N PRO A 95 -0.57 11.29 27.96
CA PRO A 95 0.00 11.30 26.62
C PRO A 95 -0.78 10.44 25.63
N ALA A 96 -0.81 10.85 24.37
CA ALA A 96 -1.62 10.20 23.34
C ALA A 96 -0.96 10.21 21.96
N LEU A 97 -1.27 9.21 21.15
CA LEU A 97 -1.10 9.33 19.69
C LEU A 97 -2.30 10.09 19.14
N LEU A 98 -2.03 11.16 18.39
CA LEU A 98 -3.00 11.96 17.66
C LEU A 98 -2.97 11.56 16.19
N ALA A 99 -4.14 11.42 15.59
CA ALA A 99 -4.29 11.29 14.14
C ALA A 99 -5.37 12.23 13.64
N TYR A 100 -4.97 13.28 12.94
CA TYR A 100 -5.87 14.23 12.31
C TYR A 100 -5.98 13.94 10.81
N ASN A 101 -7.18 14.13 10.26
CA ASN A 101 -7.39 14.30 8.83
C ASN A 101 -8.49 15.34 8.56
N ASN A 102 -8.51 15.91 7.35
CA ASN A 102 -9.51 16.89 6.94
C ASN A 102 -10.81 16.29 6.37
N GLY A 103 -10.98 14.96 6.44
CA GLY A 103 -12.26 14.28 6.21
C GLY A 103 -13.19 14.40 7.42
N ILE A 104 -14.49 14.22 7.21
CA ILE A 104 -15.53 14.34 8.24
C ILE A 104 -16.28 13.01 8.33
N PHE A 105 -16.52 12.53 9.56
CA PHE A 105 -17.33 11.34 9.79
C PHE A 105 -18.78 11.57 9.35
N THR A 106 -19.28 10.67 8.50
CA THR A 106 -20.69 10.57 8.15
C THR A 106 -21.48 9.83 9.23
N GLU A 107 -22.81 9.86 9.17
CA GLU A 107 -23.64 9.05 10.09
C GLU A 107 -23.33 7.55 9.93
N ASP A 108 -23.07 7.09 8.71
CA ASP A 108 -22.69 5.70 8.43
C ASP A 108 -21.33 5.34 9.06
N ASP A 109 -20.37 6.28 9.10
CA ASP A 109 -19.09 6.08 9.79
C ASP A 109 -19.29 5.97 11.31
N TRP A 110 -20.17 6.80 11.88
CA TRP A 110 -20.52 6.73 13.29
C TRP A 110 -21.25 5.43 13.65
N GLU A 111 -22.12 4.92 12.80
CA GLU A 111 -22.74 3.61 13.01
C GLU A 111 -21.72 2.46 12.85
N GLY A 112 -20.84 2.56 11.85
CA GLY A 112 -19.80 1.57 11.59
C GLY A 112 -18.82 1.44 12.74
N ILE A 113 -18.39 2.56 13.35
CA ILE A 113 -17.42 2.53 14.46
C ILE A 113 -17.98 1.93 15.76
N LYS A 114 -19.31 1.91 15.92
CA LYS A 114 -19.99 1.27 17.06
C LYS A 114 -20.03 -0.25 16.96
N SER A 115 -19.81 -0.82 15.78
CA SER A 115 -19.88 -2.27 15.56
C SER A 115 -18.54 -2.86 15.14
N PRO A 116 -17.52 -2.87 16.05
CA PRO A 116 -16.20 -3.39 15.72
C PRO A 116 -16.28 -4.85 15.24
N GLY A 117 -15.83 -5.08 14.00
CA GLY A 117 -15.80 -6.40 13.36
C GLY A 117 -16.90 -6.67 12.33
N ILE A 118 -17.80 -5.72 12.04
CA ILE A 118 -18.73 -5.78 10.91
C ILE A 118 -18.29 -4.74 9.87
N SER A 119 -17.72 -5.17 8.75
CA SER A 119 -17.42 -4.25 7.64
C SER A 119 -18.67 -3.99 6.83
N HIS A 120 -19.14 -2.75 6.81
CA HIS A 120 -20.17 -2.30 5.87
C HIS A 120 -19.60 -2.05 4.46
N LYS A 121 -18.27 -2.21 4.27
CA LYS A 121 -17.54 -1.96 3.02
C LYS A 121 -17.19 -3.24 2.25
N GLU A 122 -17.79 -4.39 2.59
CA GLU A 122 -17.50 -5.68 1.95
C GLU A 122 -17.78 -5.73 0.44
N ASP A 123 -18.60 -4.82 -0.08
CA ASP A 123 -19.08 -4.80 -1.46
C ASP A 123 -18.55 -3.61 -2.29
N ASP A 124 -17.70 -2.75 -1.71
CA ASP A 124 -17.06 -1.65 -2.45
C ASP A 124 -15.63 -2.02 -2.90
N PRO A 125 -15.42 -2.36 -4.18
CA PRO A 125 -14.09 -2.74 -4.71
C PRO A 125 -13.10 -1.56 -4.75
N SER A 126 -13.54 -0.34 -4.45
CA SER A 126 -12.69 0.84 -4.40
C SER A 126 -12.08 1.08 -3.02
N THR A 127 -12.57 0.45 -1.95
CA THR A 127 -12.10 0.65 -0.56
C THR A 127 -11.18 -0.47 -0.08
N VAL A 128 -10.20 -0.13 0.77
CA VAL A 128 -9.26 -1.10 1.32
C VAL A 128 -9.66 -1.45 2.75
N GLY A 129 -10.39 -2.55 2.95
CA GLY A 129 -10.81 -2.92 4.30
C GLY A 129 -11.96 -3.93 4.38
N ARG A 130 -11.79 -5.10 3.76
CA ARG A 130 -12.85 -6.13 3.66
C ARG A 130 -13.44 -6.58 5.00
N PHE A 131 -12.71 -6.44 6.11
CA PHE A 131 -13.11 -7.02 7.40
C PHE A 131 -13.43 -6.00 8.50
N GLY A 132 -13.25 -4.69 8.27
CA GLY A 132 -13.50 -3.69 9.32
C GLY A 132 -12.59 -3.86 10.54
N LEU A 133 -11.49 -4.62 10.38
CA LEU A 133 -10.53 -4.95 11.43
C LEU A 133 -9.37 -3.96 11.51
N GLY A 134 -9.19 -3.11 10.48
CA GLY A 134 -8.08 -2.15 10.39
C GLY A 134 -8.03 -1.19 11.56
N PHE A 135 -9.18 -0.60 11.91
CA PHE A 135 -9.29 0.28 13.07
C PHE A 135 -9.00 -0.43 14.39
N ASN A 136 -9.32 -1.73 14.54
CA ASN A 136 -9.06 -2.46 15.79
C ASN A 136 -7.57 -2.54 16.15
N SER A 137 -6.66 -2.29 15.19
CA SER A 137 -5.23 -2.18 15.48
C SER A 137 -4.89 -1.08 16.50
N VAL A 138 -5.74 -0.06 16.66
CA VAL A 138 -5.54 1.02 17.66
C VAL A 138 -5.52 0.47 19.08
N TYR A 139 -6.20 -0.66 19.33
CA TYR A 139 -6.27 -1.27 20.64
C TYR A 139 -4.94 -1.87 21.10
N HIS A 140 -3.93 -1.98 20.23
CA HIS A 140 -2.57 -2.28 20.66
C HIS A 140 -1.99 -1.18 21.55
N ILE A 141 -2.36 0.10 21.35
CA ILE A 141 -1.78 1.24 22.07
C ILE A 141 -2.75 1.86 23.10
N THR A 142 -4.07 1.73 22.90
CA THR A 142 -5.07 2.40 23.74
C THR A 142 -6.23 1.48 24.11
N ASP A 143 -6.89 1.75 25.23
CA ASP A 143 -8.17 1.14 25.59
C ASP A 143 -9.37 2.08 25.30
N PHE A 144 -9.10 3.38 25.08
CA PHE A 144 -10.11 4.43 24.91
C PHE A 144 -9.88 5.25 23.63
N PRO A 145 -10.02 4.67 22.43
CA PRO A 145 -10.00 5.44 21.21
C PRO A 145 -11.08 6.52 21.25
N SER A 146 -10.66 7.77 21.01
CA SER A 146 -11.55 8.92 21.05
C SER A 146 -11.53 9.64 19.70
N ILE A 147 -12.69 10.14 19.27
CA ILE A 147 -12.94 10.65 17.91
C ILE A 147 -13.69 11.96 18.03
N LEU A 148 -13.09 13.06 17.57
CA LEU A 148 -13.76 14.34 17.42
C LEU A 148 -14.00 14.59 15.93
N SER A 149 -15.26 14.68 15.51
CA SER A 149 -15.61 15.01 14.13
C SER A 149 -17.01 15.61 14.02
N GLY A 150 -17.17 16.61 13.15
CA GLY A 150 -18.46 17.30 12.99
C GLY A 150 -18.91 17.93 14.31
N GLU A 151 -20.10 17.56 14.78
CA GLU A 151 -20.70 18.10 16.01
C GLU A 151 -20.40 17.28 17.26
N PHE A 152 -19.63 16.18 17.12
CA PHE A 152 -19.57 15.16 18.14
C PHE A 152 -18.14 14.82 18.61
N LEU A 153 -18.06 14.48 19.90
CA LEU A 153 -16.96 13.74 20.50
C LEU A 153 -17.47 12.34 20.89
N GLY A 154 -16.89 11.31 20.28
CA GLY A 154 -17.13 9.92 20.62
C GLY A 154 -15.95 9.32 21.39
N VAL A 155 -16.22 8.57 22.46
CA VAL A 155 -15.20 7.77 23.16
C VAL A 155 -15.65 6.32 23.23
N LEU A 156 -14.79 5.42 22.76
CA LEU A 156 -15.01 3.97 22.83
C LEU A 156 -14.45 3.43 24.14
N ASP A 157 -15.18 2.53 24.80
CA ASP A 157 -14.76 1.81 26.02
C ASP A 157 -15.28 0.36 25.95
N THR A 158 -14.64 -0.45 25.12
CA THR A 158 -15.10 -1.84 24.86
C THR A 158 -15.09 -2.73 26.11
N GLN A 159 -14.43 -2.32 27.19
CA GLN A 159 -14.40 -3.03 28.47
C GLN A 159 -15.47 -2.56 29.46
N GLN A 160 -16.20 -1.48 29.16
CA GLN A 160 -17.20 -0.85 30.04
C GLN A 160 -16.64 -0.57 31.43
N THR A 161 -15.46 0.04 31.46
CA THR A 161 -14.72 0.36 32.70
C THR A 161 -14.97 1.78 33.19
N ALA A 162 -15.31 2.69 32.28
CA ALA A 162 -15.59 4.09 32.53
C ALA A 162 -16.94 4.54 31.97
N LEU A 163 -17.41 3.93 30.87
CA LEU A 163 -18.63 4.30 30.16
C LEU A 163 -19.63 3.15 30.09
N GLU A 164 -20.91 3.49 30.13
CA GLU A 164 -21.99 2.54 29.90
C GLU A 164 -22.03 2.12 28.42
N GLU A 165 -22.63 0.97 28.12
CA GLU A 165 -22.89 0.48 26.75
C GLU A 165 -21.68 0.31 25.81
N GLY A 166 -20.46 0.48 26.34
CA GLY A 166 -19.20 0.26 25.64
C GLY A 166 -18.63 1.51 24.95
N GLY A 167 -19.22 2.68 25.20
CA GLY A 167 -18.77 3.96 24.67
C GLY A 167 -19.90 4.99 24.69
N GLN A 168 -19.57 6.25 24.40
CA GLN A 168 -20.51 7.36 24.49
C GLN A 168 -20.22 8.42 23.42
N LEU A 169 -21.29 9.01 22.88
CA LEU A 169 -21.25 10.20 22.02
C LEU A 169 -21.73 11.41 22.83
N TRP A 170 -20.99 12.51 22.77
CA TRP A 170 -21.39 13.81 23.31
C TRP A 170 -21.41 14.87 22.21
N SER A 171 -22.35 15.80 22.31
CA SER A 171 -22.30 17.04 21.54
C SER A 171 -21.13 17.90 22.00
N ILE A 172 -20.45 18.55 21.06
CA ILE A 172 -19.42 19.54 21.36
C ILE A 172 -19.98 20.69 22.20
N GLU A 173 -21.28 20.98 22.12
CA GLU A 173 -21.93 22.01 22.94
C GLU A 173 -21.89 21.71 24.44
N GLU A 174 -21.71 20.44 24.84
CA GLU A 174 -21.64 19.99 26.23
C GLU A 174 -20.25 20.25 26.86
N TRP A 175 -19.32 20.89 26.15
CA TRP A 175 -17.93 21.04 26.60
C TRP A 175 -17.74 21.79 27.92
N GLU A 176 -18.66 22.70 28.27
CA GLU A 176 -18.61 23.44 29.55
C GLU A 176 -18.93 22.55 30.75
N GLU A 177 -19.68 21.46 30.54
CA GLU A 177 -20.04 20.51 31.61
C GLU A 177 -18.86 19.62 32.03
N ALA A 178 -17.96 19.35 31.08
CA ALA A 178 -16.79 18.49 31.25
C ALA A 178 -15.53 19.12 30.62
N SER A 179 -15.12 20.29 31.11
CA SER A 179 -14.06 21.09 30.48
C SER A 179 -12.73 20.34 30.34
N ASP A 180 -12.37 19.54 31.35
CA ASP A 180 -11.13 18.76 31.32
C ASP A 180 -11.22 17.63 30.29
N GLN A 181 -12.41 17.08 30.01
CA GLN A 181 -12.59 16.02 29.01
C GLN A 181 -12.28 16.51 27.58
N PHE A 182 -12.65 17.76 27.27
CA PHE A 182 -12.45 18.37 25.94
C PHE A 182 -11.10 19.07 25.79
N GLN A 183 -10.46 19.45 26.90
CA GLN A 183 -9.19 20.19 26.89
C GLN A 183 -8.08 19.54 26.03
N PRO A 184 -7.88 18.21 26.04
CA PRO A 184 -6.86 17.58 25.20
C PRO A 184 -7.09 17.79 23.70
N PHE A 185 -8.34 17.86 23.27
CA PHE A 185 -8.70 18.10 21.87
C PHE A 185 -8.46 19.57 21.50
N TRP A 186 -8.81 20.51 22.38
CA TRP A 186 -8.63 21.94 22.09
C TRP A 186 -7.14 22.29 22.00
N ALA A 187 -6.35 21.75 22.93
CA ALA A 187 -4.91 21.93 22.94
C ALA A 187 -4.23 21.27 21.72
N ALA A 188 -4.75 20.14 21.23
CA ALA A 188 -4.27 19.52 20.00
C ALA A 188 -4.60 20.37 18.77
N LEU A 189 -5.84 20.84 18.63
CA LEU A 189 -6.26 21.67 17.51
C LEU A 189 -5.54 23.02 17.47
N GLU A 190 -5.29 23.63 18.63
CA GLU A 190 -4.49 24.84 18.75
C GLU A 190 -3.06 24.63 18.23
N SER A 191 -2.37 23.59 18.68
CA SER A 191 -1.03 23.23 18.19
C SER A 191 -1.01 22.99 16.67
N LEU A 192 -2.06 22.35 16.14
CA LEU A 192 -2.21 22.08 14.71
C LEU A 192 -2.65 23.30 13.88
N GLY A 193 -2.96 24.44 14.51
CA GLY A 193 -3.50 25.62 13.83
C GLY A 193 -4.89 25.39 13.22
N LYS A 194 -5.68 24.47 13.79
CA LYS A 194 -7.04 24.12 13.34
C LYS A 194 -8.10 24.87 14.14
N PRO A 195 -9.29 25.12 13.57
CA PRO A 195 -10.33 25.89 14.25
C PRO A 195 -10.81 25.17 15.51
N CYS A 196 -10.91 25.91 16.62
CA CYS A 196 -11.50 25.41 17.86
C CYS A 196 -13.03 25.28 17.71
N PRO A 197 -13.62 24.09 17.94
CA PRO A 197 -15.06 23.86 17.77
C PRO A 197 -15.94 24.53 18.84
N ALA A 198 -15.38 24.86 20.01
CA ALA A 198 -16.12 25.32 21.19
C ALA A 198 -17.06 26.52 20.94
N VAL A 199 -16.75 27.37 19.95
CA VAL A 199 -17.58 28.54 19.61
C VAL A 199 -18.72 28.20 18.64
N LYS A 200 -18.50 27.24 17.73
CA LYS A 200 -19.43 26.92 16.65
C LYS A 200 -20.22 25.62 16.86
N GLY A 201 -19.85 24.83 17.86
CA GLY A 201 -20.39 23.47 18.06
C GLY A 201 -19.98 22.50 16.95
N TYR A 202 -19.01 22.85 16.10
CA TYR A 202 -18.71 22.10 14.88
C TYR A 202 -17.21 22.12 14.53
N PHE A 203 -16.67 20.94 14.21
CA PHE A 203 -15.31 20.71 13.75
C PHE A 203 -15.30 20.22 12.29
N PRO A 204 -14.76 20.99 11.33
CA PRO A 204 -14.67 20.62 9.92
C PRO A 204 -13.46 19.70 9.65
N GLY A 205 -13.45 18.53 10.28
CA GLY A 205 -12.39 17.53 10.14
C GLY A 205 -12.59 16.38 11.11
N THR A 206 -11.58 15.52 11.23
CA THR A 206 -11.57 14.40 12.17
C THR A 206 -10.26 14.40 12.94
N LEU A 207 -10.35 14.39 14.27
CA LEU A 207 -9.22 14.23 15.16
C LEU A 207 -9.44 12.98 16.02
N PHE A 208 -8.63 11.97 15.78
CA PHE A 208 -8.50 10.84 16.68
C PHE A 208 -7.48 11.16 17.77
N ARG A 209 -7.83 10.78 19.00
CA ARG A 209 -6.92 10.74 20.15
C ARG A 209 -6.89 9.32 20.68
N PHE A 210 -5.70 8.74 20.78
CA PHE A 210 -5.44 7.42 21.33
C PHE A 210 -4.58 7.57 22.59
N PRO A 211 -5.17 7.76 23.78
CA PRO A 211 -4.43 7.83 25.04
C PRO A 211 -3.59 6.58 25.23
N ILE A 212 -2.30 6.74 25.51
CA ILE A 212 -1.39 5.61 25.63
C ILE A 212 -1.70 4.83 26.90
N ARG A 213 -1.90 3.51 26.77
CA ARG A 213 -2.15 2.60 27.88
C ARG A 213 -1.02 2.68 28.92
N GLN A 214 -1.38 3.01 30.16
CA GLN A 214 -0.44 3.12 31.29
C GLN A 214 -0.38 1.86 32.16
N SER A 215 -1.40 1.00 32.09
CA SER A 215 -1.49 -0.25 32.86
C SER A 215 -2.14 -1.35 32.03
N PRO A 216 -1.82 -2.64 32.25
CA PRO A 216 -2.43 -3.75 31.51
C PRO A 216 -3.96 -3.73 31.60
N SER A 217 -4.63 -4.10 30.51
CA SER A 217 -6.08 -4.22 30.43
C SER A 217 -6.50 -5.63 30.02
N LYS A 218 -7.82 -5.92 29.97
CA LYS A 218 -8.31 -7.20 29.43
C LYS A 218 -8.11 -7.30 27.92
N ILE A 219 -7.91 -6.18 27.23
CA ILE A 219 -7.66 -6.15 25.79
C ILE A 219 -6.20 -6.48 25.49
N SER A 220 -5.26 -5.86 26.22
CA SER A 220 -3.84 -6.08 26.02
C SER A 220 -3.02 -5.79 27.29
N ASP A 221 -2.01 -6.62 27.52
CA ASP A 221 -0.95 -6.40 28.51
C ASP A 221 0.18 -5.50 27.97
N ASN A 222 0.10 -5.10 26.70
CA ASN A 222 1.12 -4.32 26.03
C ASN A 222 1.05 -2.84 26.43
N ILE A 223 2.07 -2.39 27.16
CA ILE A 223 2.26 -1.00 27.57
C ILE A 223 3.26 -0.34 26.62
N TYR A 224 2.92 0.85 26.13
CA TYR A 224 3.81 1.64 25.30
C TYR A 224 4.49 2.71 26.14
N SER A 225 5.81 2.69 26.19
CA SER A 225 6.59 3.83 26.66
C SER A 225 6.54 4.95 25.62
N PRO A 226 6.76 6.22 26.03
CA PRO A 226 6.95 7.32 25.08
C PRO A 226 7.96 6.98 23.98
N GLN A 227 9.08 6.36 24.35
CA GLN A 227 10.14 5.96 23.42
C GLN A 227 9.63 4.97 22.37
N ARG A 228 8.77 4.01 22.76
CA ARG A 228 8.21 3.03 21.83
C ARG A 228 7.22 3.66 20.84
N VAL A 229 6.49 4.69 21.25
CA VAL A 229 5.63 5.45 20.33
C VAL A 229 6.47 6.31 19.39
N GLN A 230 7.57 6.90 19.88
CA GLN A 230 8.54 7.59 19.03
C GLN A 230 9.15 6.64 18.00
N GLU A 231 9.61 5.45 18.40
CA GLU A 231 10.12 4.41 17.50
C GLU A 231 9.08 4.00 16.45
N LEU A 232 7.80 3.93 16.83
CA LEU A 232 6.71 3.66 15.91
C LEU A 232 6.60 4.76 14.83
N LEU A 233 6.59 6.04 15.22
CA LEU A 233 6.57 7.15 14.24
C LEU A 233 7.83 7.16 13.37
N HIS A 234 9.00 6.91 13.95
CA HIS A 234 10.26 6.79 13.23
C HIS A 234 10.26 5.65 12.22
N SER A 235 9.59 4.53 12.52
CA SER A 235 9.51 3.38 11.61
C SER A 235 8.79 3.71 10.31
N LEU A 236 7.92 4.72 10.30
CA LEU A 236 7.17 5.15 9.12
C LEU A 236 7.96 6.13 8.23
N LEU A 237 9.09 6.69 8.68
CA LEU A 237 9.83 7.72 7.93
C LEU A 237 10.22 7.29 6.51
N ASN A 238 10.59 6.02 6.34
CA ASN A 238 10.98 5.48 5.03
C ASN A 238 9.78 5.01 4.20
N ASP A 239 8.68 4.65 4.86
CA ASP A 239 7.51 4.02 4.23
C ASP A 239 6.45 5.07 3.84
N ALA A 240 6.36 6.19 4.57
CA ALA A 240 5.45 7.30 4.28
C ALA A 240 5.65 7.90 2.87
N PRO A 241 6.90 8.22 2.43
CA PRO A 241 7.14 8.71 1.07
C PRO A 241 6.62 7.75 -0.02
N ILE A 242 6.87 6.45 0.13
CA ILE A 242 6.43 5.43 -0.83
C ILE A 242 4.90 5.30 -0.82
N SER A 243 4.29 5.36 0.37
CA SER A 243 2.83 5.30 0.54
C SER A 243 2.12 6.38 -0.28
N MET A 244 2.59 7.62 -0.22
CA MET A 244 1.98 8.76 -0.92
C MET A 244 1.99 8.62 -2.45
N LEU A 245 2.89 7.82 -3.02
CA LEU A 245 2.93 7.55 -4.46
C LEU A 245 1.65 6.86 -4.95
N PHE A 246 1.07 5.99 -4.12
CA PHE A 246 -0.04 5.12 -4.50
C PHE A 246 -1.38 5.46 -3.80
N LEU A 247 -1.37 6.32 -2.79
CA LEU A 247 -2.60 6.90 -2.22
C LEU A 247 -3.31 7.78 -3.26
N ARG A 248 -4.65 7.80 -3.18
CA ARG A 248 -5.50 8.44 -4.20
C ARG A 248 -5.76 9.90 -3.91
N ASN A 249 -6.04 10.22 -2.65
CA ASN A 249 -6.57 11.50 -2.21
C ASN A 249 -5.56 12.27 -1.33
N ILE A 250 -4.80 11.56 -0.49
CA ILE A 250 -3.83 12.20 0.41
C ILE A 250 -2.75 12.96 -0.38
N GLN A 251 -2.69 14.27 -0.16
CA GLN A 251 -1.71 15.19 -0.72
C GLN A 251 -0.66 15.63 0.30
N LYS A 252 -0.99 15.59 1.59
CA LYS A 252 -0.11 16.06 2.68
C LYS A 252 -0.06 15.05 3.81
N LEU A 253 1.13 14.72 4.26
CA LEU A 253 1.37 13.85 5.40
C LEU A 253 2.41 14.47 6.34
N THR A 254 2.02 14.66 7.60
CA THR A 254 2.92 15.15 8.65
C THR A 254 3.08 14.11 9.75
N LEU A 255 4.31 13.80 10.13
CA LEU A 255 4.67 12.98 11.28
C LEU A 255 5.46 13.82 12.27
N GLY A 256 5.25 13.65 13.58
CA GLY A 256 5.99 14.45 14.55
C GLY A 256 5.58 14.28 16.01
N PHE A 257 5.96 15.26 16.81
CA PHE A 257 5.75 15.28 18.25
C PHE A 257 5.15 16.61 18.69
N VAL A 258 4.32 16.58 19.72
CA VAL A 258 3.90 17.77 20.46
C VAL A 258 4.59 17.76 21.82
N GLY A 259 5.44 18.77 22.05
CA GLY A 259 6.11 18.98 23.33
C GLY A 259 5.14 19.37 24.43
N SER A 260 5.60 19.34 25.67
CA SER A 260 4.81 19.75 26.84
C SER A 260 4.37 21.22 26.81
N ASP A 261 5.06 22.06 26.04
CA ASP A 261 4.75 23.47 25.78
C ASP A 261 3.76 23.66 24.62
N GLY A 262 3.33 22.58 23.95
CA GLY A 262 2.46 22.62 22.77
C GLY A 262 3.19 22.85 21.45
N THR A 263 4.52 22.98 21.46
CA THR A 263 5.33 23.16 20.23
C THR A 263 5.40 21.86 19.44
N ILE A 264 5.21 21.96 18.13
CA ILE A 264 5.33 20.81 17.22
C ILE A 264 6.77 20.66 16.74
N CYS A 265 7.32 19.46 16.89
CA CYS A 265 8.52 19.01 16.19
C CYS A 265 8.11 18.14 15.00
N GLU A 266 8.21 18.67 13.79
CA GLU A 266 7.94 17.94 12.56
C GLU A 266 9.11 17.00 12.25
N LEU A 267 8.87 15.68 12.38
CA LEU A 267 9.83 14.66 11.96
C LEU A 267 9.84 14.54 10.43
N LEU A 268 8.66 14.49 9.84
CA LEU A 268 8.45 14.44 8.40
C LEU A 268 7.27 15.32 8.06
N LYS A 269 7.43 16.12 7.01
CA LYS A 269 6.37 16.78 6.29
C LYS A 269 6.56 16.48 4.82
N ALA A 270 5.59 15.77 4.27
CA ALA A 270 5.58 15.32 2.89
C ALA A 270 4.39 15.96 2.17
N ASP A 271 4.69 16.67 1.09
CA ASP A 271 3.70 17.29 0.21
C ASP A 271 3.84 16.64 -1.17
N ILE A 272 2.74 16.12 -1.72
CA ILE A 272 2.71 15.52 -3.05
C ILE A 272 1.76 16.30 -3.96
N SER A 273 2.25 16.64 -5.15
CA SER A 273 1.45 17.27 -6.20
C SER A 273 1.42 16.38 -7.42
N THR A 274 0.26 16.25 -8.06
CA THR A 274 0.08 15.38 -9.22
C THR A 274 -0.21 16.21 -10.45
N ARG A 275 0.48 15.93 -11.55
CA ARG A 275 0.17 16.48 -12.87
C ARG A 275 -0.05 15.36 -13.89
N PRO A 276 -1.01 15.49 -14.81
CA PRO A 276 -1.14 14.55 -15.91
C PRO A 276 0.17 14.44 -16.69
N TYR A 277 0.46 13.24 -17.21
CA TYR A 277 1.55 13.08 -18.13
C TYR A 277 1.22 13.79 -19.46
N SER A 278 2.06 14.73 -19.86
CA SER A 278 2.02 15.40 -21.17
C SER A 278 3.46 15.63 -21.64
N GLU A 279 3.76 15.35 -22.90
CA GLU A 279 5.09 15.57 -23.51
C GLU A 279 5.61 17.01 -23.33
N THR A 280 4.74 18.00 -23.14
CA THR A 280 5.15 19.40 -22.87
C THR A 280 5.91 19.59 -21.56
N ASN A 281 5.90 18.63 -20.64
CA ASN A 281 6.69 18.68 -19.41
C ASN A 281 8.22 18.57 -19.66
N ALA A 282 8.67 18.32 -20.90
CA ALA A 282 10.07 18.19 -21.29
C ALA A 282 10.72 19.50 -21.81
N ILE A 283 10.04 20.65 -21.82
CA ILE A 283 10.59 21.89 -22.43
C ILE A 283 10.41 23.07 -21.49
N GLN A 284 11.28 23.20 -20.48
CA GLN A 284 11.45 24.47 -19.77
C GLN A 284 12.79 24.61 -19.03
N ASP A 285 13.91 24.17 -19.63
CA ASP A 285 15.19 24.90 -19.64
C ASP A 285 16.28 24.04 -20.31
N MET A 286 17.15 24.68 -21.12
CA MET A 286 18.42 24.17 -21.68
C MET A 286 18.43 23.50 -23.08
N PRO A 287 19.59 23.56 -23.80
CA PRO A 287 19.64 23.75 -25.25
C PRO A 287 19.48 22.46 -26.07
N LYS A 288 18.87 22.64 -27.24
CA LYS A 288 18.56 21.62 -28.26
C LYS A 288 19.64 20.53 -28.41
N PRO A 289 19.30 19.24 -28.25
CA PRO A 289 20.18 18.15 -28.64
C PRO A 289 20.27 18.03 -30.17
N THR A 290 21.46 17.67 -30.64
CA THR A 290 21.86 17.57 -32.04
C THR A 290 21.22 16.40 -32.79
N LYS A 291 20.47 16.74 -33.85
CA LYS A 291 20.19 15.99 -35.10
C LYS A 291 20.22 14.45 -35.05
N ALA A 292 19.30 13.85 -34.29
CA ALA A 292 18.63 12.59 -34.66
C ALA A 292 17.25 12.46 -33.98
N SER A 293 16.70 13.56 -33.47
CA SER A 293 15.38 13.55 -32.81
C SER A 293 14.31 13.64 -33.89
N LEU A 294 13.50 12.58 -33.99
CA LEU A 294 12.25 12.58 -34.75
C LEU A 294 11.43 13.78 -34.26
N ASN A 295 11.06 14.67 -35.17
CA ASN A 295 10.17 15.80 -34.88
C ASN A 295 8.79 15.26 -34.50
N HIS A 296 8.56 14.94 -33.23
CA HIS A 296 7.24 14.67 -32.70
C HIS A 296 6.66 15.97 -32.13
N GLY A 297 5.50 16.37 -32.66
CA GLY A 297 4.81 17.59 -32.26
C GLY A 297 4.36 17.50 -30.80
N SER A 298 4.42 18.62 -30.07
CA SER A 298 4.04 18.68 -28.67
C SER A 298 2.56 18.34 -28.45
N GLY A 299 2.28 17.36 -27.58
CA GLY A 299 0.94 17.13 -27.02
C GLY A 299 0.30 15.80 -27.37
N ARG A 300 1.09 14.74 -27.58
CA ARG A 300 0.55 13.40 -27.85
C ARG A 300 0.00 12.76 -26.58
N SER A 301 -1.08 12.00 -26.71
CA SER A 301 -1.64 11.21 -25.61
C SER A 301 -0.78 9.97 -25.34
N ILE A 302 -0.87 9.41 -24.12
CA ILE A 302 -0.24 8.12 -23.78
C ILE A 302 -0.63 7.02 -24.77
N SER A 303 -1.90 6.99 -25.20
CA SER A 303 -2.38 6.03 -26.19
C SER A 303 -1.72 6.19 -27.56
N GLU A 304 -1.43 7.42 -27.98
CA GLU A 304 -0.69 7.69 -29.23
C GLU A 304 0.78 7.28 -29.12
N ILE A 305 1.41 7.51 -27.96
CA ILE A 305 2.77 7.03 -27.68
C ILE A 305 2.77 5.51 -27.77
N PHE A 306 1.90 4.82 -27.04
CA PHE A 306 1.85 3.35 -27.04
C PHE A 306 1.51 2.74 -28.40
N ALA A 307 0.69 3.39 -29.21
CA ALA A 307 0.38 2.95 -30.57
C ALA A 307 1.63 2.90 -31.47
N ASP A 308 2.55 3.86 -31.35
CA ASP A 308 3.81 3.88 -32.12
C ASP A 308 4.67 2.64 -31.82
N TYR A 309 4.66 2.19 -30.57
CA TYR A 309 5.41 1.01 -30.12
C TYR A 309 4.58 -0.29 -30.16
N SER A 310 3.29 -0.21 -30.52
CA SER A 310 2.33 -1.32 -30.48
C SER A 310 2.35 -2.08 -29.15
N VAL A 311 2.35 -1.33 -28.05
CA VAL A 311 2.38 -1.86 -26.69
C VAL A 311 1.01 -1.69 -26.04
N GLY A 312 0.53 -2.74 -25.38
CA GLY A 312 -0.53 -2.60 -24.38
C GLY A 312 -1.95 -2.51 -24.93
N ASP A 313 -2.24 -3.17 -26.05
CA ASP A 313 -3.62 -3.33 -26.50
C ASP A 313 -4.48 -4.08 -25.46
N THR A 314 -3.87 -4.91 -24.59
CA THR A 314 -4.54 -5.69 -23.54
C THR A 314 -4.83 -4.90 -22.25
N LEU A 315 -4.21 -3.73 -22.05
CA LEU A 315 -4.33 -2.94 -20.83
C LEU A 315 -4.91 -1.54 -21.10
N GLU A 316 -5.81 -1.08 -20.23
CA GLU A 316 -6.16 0.33 -20.11
C GLU A 316 -5.16 1.01 -19.19
N THR A 317 -4.60 2.13 -19.62
CA THR A 317 -3.50 2.78 -18.91
C THR A 317 -3.69 4.26 -18.72
N ASN A 318 -3.17 4.75 -17.59
CA ASN A 318 -3.10 6.16 -17.27
C ASN A 318 -1.73 6.47 -16.67
N GLY A 319 -1.19 7.65 -17.00
CA GLY A 319 0.12 8.10 -16.54
C GLY A 319 0.07 9.49 -15.94
N CYS A 320 0.79 9.70 -14.86
CA CYS A 320 0.95 11.01 -14.24
C CYS A 320 2.36 11.19 -13.68
N ILE A 321 2.73 12.43 -13.40
CA ILE A 321 3.94 12.74 -12.65
C ILE A 321 3.53 13.25 -11.27
N LYS A 322 4.03 12.61 -10.23
CA LYS A 322 3.89 13.05 -8.84
C LYS A 322 5.19 13.69 -8.37
N THR A 323 5.16 14.97 -8.02
CA THR A 323 6.30 15.65 -7.37
C THR A 323 6.13 15.52 -5.87
N LEU A 324 7.05 14.80 -5.23
CA LEU A 324 7.06 14.56 -3.80
C LEU A 324 8.14 15.41 -3.14
N ALA A 325 7.72 16.39 -2.34
CA ALA A 325 8.60 17.25 -1.55
C ALA A 325 8.62 16.76 -0.09
N LEU A 326 9.81 16.56 0.46
CA LEU A 326 10.04 16.05 1.81
C LEU A 326 10.88 17.05 2.62
N GLN A 327 10.44 17.32 3.84
CA GLN A 327 11.17 18.14 4.82
C GLN A 327 10.91 17.64 6.25
N GLY A 328 11.66 18.15 7.22
CA GLY A 328 11.51 17.77 8.63
C GLY A 328 12.83 17.34 9.28
N THR A 329 12.79 17.22 10.60
CA THR A 329 13.96 16.93 11.44
C THR A 329 14.42 15.47 11.38
N GLY A 330 13.55 14.56 10.95
CA GLY A 330 13.85 13.14 10.75
C GLY A 330 14.60 12.85 9.44
N LEU A 331 14.76 13.85 8.57
CA LEU A 331 15.46 13.74 7.29
C LEU A 331 16.85 14.38 7.36
N ALA A 332 17.81 13.81 6.64
CA ALA A 332 19.16 14.37 6.56
C ALA A 332 19.19 15.73 5.85
N LYS A 333 18.30 15.93 4.88
CA LYS A 333 18.09 17.19 4.14
C LYS A 333 16.69 17.20 3.53
N ALA A 334 16.17 18.39 3.27
CA ALA A 334 14.97 18.52 2.45
C ALA A 334 15.25 18.04 1.02
N THR A 335 14.28 17.34 0.42
CA THR A 335 14.39 16.76 -0.93
C THR A 335 13.11 16.96 -1.73
N SER A 336 13.23 16.88 -3.05
CA SER A 336 12.10 16.85 -3.98
C SER A 336 12.46 15.92 -5.14
N CYS A 337 11.68 14.86 -5.37
CA CYS A 337 11.80 13.99 -6.57
C CYS A 337 10.47 13.98 -7.33
N ASP A 338 10.56 13.91 -8.65
CA ASP A 338 9.44 13.62 -9.54
C ASP A 338 9.37 12.12 -9.81
N TRP A 339 8.19 11.55 -9.61
CA TRP A 339 7.90 10.15 -9.83
C TRP A 339 6.93 10.03 -11.00
N LEU A 340 7.35 9.30 -12.04
CA LEU A 340 6.45 8.84 -13.08
C LEU A 340 5.62 7.68 -12.55
N ILE A 341 4.31 7.86 -12.51
CA ILE A 341 3.35 6.85 -12.09
C ILE A 341 2.60 6.36 -13.33
N LEU A 342 2.61 5.04 -13.56
CA LEU A 342 1.79 4.37 -14.56
C LEU A 342 0.81 3.46 -13.84
N SER A 343 -0.49 3.67 -14.04
CA SER A 343 -1.54 2.76 -13.61
C SER A 343 -2.06 1.99 -14.82
N ALA A 344 -2.22 0.68 -14.67
CA ALA A 344 -2.64 -0.22 -15.73
C ALA A 344 -3.71 -1.19 -15.21
N GLU A 345 -4.80 -1.37 -15.97
CA GLU A 345 -5.89 -2.31 -15.68
C GLU A 345 -6.12 -3.21 -16.90
N ALA A 346 -6.34 -4.51 -16.66
CA ALA A 346 -6.61 -5.46 -17.73
C ALA A 346 -7.98 -5.20 -18.37
N LYS A 347 -8.04 -5.20 -19.70
CA LYS A 347 -9.32 -5.17 -20.44
C LYS A 347 -10.02 -6.52 -20.32
N GLU A 348 -11.31 -6.50 -19.99
CA GLU A 348 -12.12 -7.72 -19.83
C GLU A 348 -12.18 -8.57 -21.10
N VAL A 349 -12.26 -7.91 -22.26
CA VAL A 349 -12.30 -8.59 -23.56
C VAL A 349 -11.02 -9.35 -23.89
N ASP A 350 -9.87 -8.89 -23.39
CA ASP A 350 -8.56 -9.45 -23.70
C ASP A 350 -8.11 -10.50 -22.66
N LEU A 351 -8.52 -10.33 -21.39
CA LEU A 351 -8.16 -11.21 -20.29
C LEU A 351 -9.39 -11.68 -19.47
N PRO A 352 -10.38 -12.36 -20.07
CA PRO A 352 -11.63 -12.71 -19.40
C PRO A 352 -11.44 -13.65 -18.19
N GLY A 353 -10.50 -14.59 -18.28
CA GLY A 353 -10.20 -15.52 -17.18
C GLY A 353 -9.62 -14.83 -15.93
N LEU A 354 -8.99 -13.66 -16.10
CA LEU A 354 -8.52 -12.84 -14.98
C LEU A 354 -9.68 -12.08 -14.34
N TRP A 355 -10.65 -11.60 -15.13
CA TRP A 355 -11.86 -10.96 -14.60
C TRP A 355 -12.77 -11.95 -13.84
N ASP A 356 -12.88 -13.20 -14.32
CA ASP A 356 -13.51 -14.30 -13.59
C ASP A 356 -12.86 -14.58 -12.22
N LEU A 357 -11.58 -14.22 -12.07
CA LEU A 357 -10.83 -14.37 -10.84
C LEU A 357 -10.98 -13.13 -9.96
N ALA A 358 -10.92 -11.96 -10.57
CA ALA A 358 -11.15 -10.64 -9.98
C ALA A 358 -12.46 -10.61 -9.19
N GLU A 359 -13.54 -11.13 -9.78
CA GLU A 359 -14.85 -11.22 -9.14
C GLU A 359 -14.84 -12.15 -7.92
N LYS A 360 -14.11 -13.28 -7.99
CA LYS A 360 -13.98 -14.23 -6.86
C LYS A 360 -13.20 -13.65 -5.69
N VAL A 361 -12.17 -12.85 -5.98
CA VAL A 361 -11.34 -12.23 -4.94
C VAL A 361 -11.86 -10.84 -4.53
N LYS A 362 -12.91 -10.33 -5.20
CA LYS A 362 -13.48 -8.98 -5.03
C LYS A 362 -12.44 -7.86 -5.22
N SER A 363 -11.58 -7.98 -6.22
CA SER A 363 -10.53 -6.99 -6.54
C SER A 363 -10.57 -6.62 -8.03
N ARG A 364 -9.99 -5.47 -8.40
CA ARG A 364 -9.81 -5.08 -9.80
C ARG A 364 -8.48 -5.60 -10.36
N PRO A 365 -8.42 -6.10 -11.61
CA PRO A 365 -7.18 -6.64 -12.18
C PRO A 365 -6.28 -5.51 -12.68
N ALA A 366 -5.71 -4.77 -11.72
CA ALA A 366 -4.92 -3.58 -11.98
C ALA A 366 -3.64 -3.56 -11.16
N LEU A 367 -2.64 -2.83 -11.64
CA LEU A 367 -1.43 -2.50 -10.89
C LEU A 367 -0.96 -1.08 -11.22
N SER A 368 -0.07 -0.55 -10.40
CA SER A 368 0.58 0.73 -10.62
C SER A 368 2.09 0.61 -10.39
N LEU A 369 2.85 1.32 -11.23
CA LEU A 369 4.31 1.37 -11.20
C LEU A 369 4.75 2.79 -10.89
N ALA A 370 5.76 2.95 -10.03
CA ALA A 370 6.32 4.26 -9.69
C ALA A 370 7.84 4.30 -9.91
N TYR A 371 8.27 5.13 -10.85
CA TYR A 371 9.67 5.30 -11.27
C TYR A 371 10.16 6.73 -10.92
N CYS A 372 11.22 6.88 -10.12
CA CYS A 372 11.81 8.20 -9.82
C CYS A 372 12.63 8.67 -11.02
N LEU A 373 12.40 9.90 -11.46
CA LEU A 373 13.02 10.48 -12.65
C LEU A 373 14.43 11.04 -12.37
N GLN A 374 14.78 11.26 -11.11
CA GLN A 374 16.05 11.86 -10.70
C GLN A 374 17.03 10.87 -10.08
N ASP A 375 16.53 9.89 -9.33
CA ASP A 375 17.35 8.97 -8.53
C ASP A 375 17.01 7.51 -8.85
N ARG A 376 17.99 6.62 -8.65
CA ARG A 376 17.75 5.18 -8.73
C ARG A 376 16.93 4.74 -7.53
N CYS A 377 15.93 3.91 -7.79
CA CYS A 377 15.06 3.32 -6.78
C CYS A 377 15.33 1.81 -6.67
N THR A 378 15.37 1.28 -5.45
CA THR A 378 15.26 -0.16 -5.22
C THR A 378 13.79 -0.50 -5.06
N GLY A 379 13.21 -1.14 -6.07
CA GLY A 379 11.79 -1.42 -6.15
C GLY A 379 11.27 -2.27 -4.99
N ARG A 380 10.05 -1.99 -4.56
CA ARG A 380 9.39 -2.63 -3.41
C ARG A 380 7.92 -2.85 -3.72
N LEU A 381 7.38 -3.98 -3.28
CA LEU A 381 5.96 -4.32 -3.41
C LEU A 381 5.11 -3.50 -2.43
N SER A 382 3.94 -3.09 -2.91
CA SER A 382 2.92 -2.37 -2.16
C SER A 382 1.54 -2.99 -2.43
N CYS A 383 0.65 -2.93 -1.44
CA CYS A 383 -0.78 -3.17 -1.61
C CYS A 383 -1.49 -1.91 -1.12
N VAL A 384 -1.53 -0.89 -1.99
CA VAL A 384 -1.74 0.53 -1.68
C VAL A 384 -0.63 1.13 -0.80
N LEU A 385 -0.31 0.51 0.33
CA LEU A 385 0.82 0.87 1.18
C LEU A 385 1.99 -0.10 0.98
N PRO A 386 3.24 0.34 1.21
CA PRO A 386 4.41 -0.51 1.06
C PRO A 386 4.37 -1.69 2.04
N LEU A 387 4.56 -2.90 1.52
CA LEU A 387 4.78 -4.10 2.35
C LEU A 387 6.13 -3.99 3.04
N PRO A 388 6.38 -4.56 4.23
CA PRO A 388 7.67 -4.45 4.95
C PRO A 388 8.91 -4.64 4.08
N ALA A 389 9.98 -3.88 4.33
CA ALA A 389 11.25 -3.93 3.57
C ALA A 389 12.07 -5.20 3.88
N THR A 390 11.49 -6.37 3.61
CA THR A 390 12.13 -7.68 3.67
C THR A 390 12.66 -8.06 2.30
N GLU A 391 13.60 -9.00 2.24
CA GLU A 391 14.16 -9.51 0.98
C GLU A 391 13.07 -10.01 0.02
N GLU A 392 12.00 -10.61 0.54
CA GLU A 392 10.86 -11.11 -0.24
C GLU A 392 9.98 -10.02 -0.88
N ASN A 393 9.95 -8.81 -0.30
CA ASN A 393 9.15 -7.71 -0.82
C ASN A 393 9.97 -6.73 -1.66
N ILE A 394 11.30 -6.89 -1.68
CA ILE A 394 12.20 -6.14 -2.54
C ILE A 394 12.23 -6.81 -3.91
N THR A 395 11.94 -6.02 -4.93
CA THR A 395 11.75 -6.51 -6.29
C THR A 395 13.01 -6.47 -7.13
N GLY A 396 14.04 -5.71 -6.73
CA GLY A 396 15.24 -5.46 -7.55
C GLY A 396 15.01 -4.68 -8.85
N LEU A 397 13.76 -4.42 -9.23
CA LEU A 397 13.40 -3.53 -10.33
C LEU A 397 13.67 -2.06 -9.95
N PRO A 398 13.96 -1.19 -10.93
CA PRO A 398 14.24 0.23 -10.68
C PRO A 398 12.97 1.07 -10.36
N LEU A 399 11.88 0.43 -9.90
CA LEU A 399 10.59 1.07 -9.65
C LEU A 399 9.80 0.35 -8.56
N HIS A 400 8.93 1.06 -7.85
CA HIS A 400 8.00 0.44 -6.91
C HIS A 400 6.78 -0.13 -7.66
N ILE A 401 6.21 -1.22 -7.15
CA ILE A 401 5.02 -1.88 -7.71
C ILE A 401 3.93 -1.86 -6.65
N SER A 402 2.75 -1.38 -7.00
CA SER A 402 1.55 -1.48 -6.18
C SER A 402 0.47 -2.25 -6.91
N ALA A 403 -0.08 -3.29 -6.30
CA ALA A 403 -1.20 -4.05 -6.85
C ALA A 403 -2.10 -4.54 -5.70
N PRO A 404 -3.37 -4.89 -5.96
CA PRO A 404 -4.29 -5.42 -4.96
C PRO A 404 -3.95 -6.89 -4.65
N PHE A 405 -2.73 -7.11 -4.16
CA PHE A 405 -2.23 -8.43 -3.78
C PHE A 405 -3.06 -9.02 -2.65
N GLN A 406 -3.33 -10.32 -2.74
CA GLN A 406 -3.75 -11.09 -1.58
C GLN A 406 -2.53 -11.29 -0.68
N LEU A 407 -2.66 -10.89 0.58
CA LEU A 407 -1.57 -10.94 1.56
C LEU A 407 -1.77 -12.09 2.53
N THR A 408 -0.70 -12.48 3.22
CA THR A 408 -0.76 -13.36 4.39
C THR A 408 -1.64 -12.78 5.50
N ASP A 409 -2.07 -13.61 6.46
CA ASP A 409 -2.94 -13.18 7.58
C ASP A 409 -2.32 -12.04 8.42
N ASP A 410 -0.99 -11.99 8.54
CA ASP A 410 -0.26 -10.92 9.22
C ASP A 410 -0.05 -9.67 8.33
N ARG A 411 -0.46 -9.74 7.06
CA ARG A 411 -0.38 -8.70 6.02
C ARG A 411 1.04 -8.20 5.76
N ARG A 412 2.05 -9.02 6.04
CA ARG A 412 3.46 -8.67 5.86
C ARG A 412 4.07 -9.19 4.56
N HIS A 413 3.43 -10.18 3.96
CA HIS A 413 3.94 -10.87 2.76
C HIS A 413 2.82 -11.03 1.75
N VAL A 414 3.18 -11.01 0.46
CA VAL A 414 2.27 -11.45 -0.59
C VAL A 414 2.06 -12.95 -0.45
N GLN A 415 0.81 -13.39 -0.53
CA GLN A 415 0.49 -14.80 -0.44
C GLN A 415 0.79 -15.49 -1.78
N TRP A 416 1.94 -16.16 -1.85
CA TRP A 416 2.30 -17.03 -2.96
C TRP A 416 1.77 -18.45 -2.71
N SER A 417 1.48 -19.21 -3.76
CA SER A 417 1.09 -20.62 -3.64
C SER A 417 2.31 -21.49 -3.36
N GLU A 418 2.30 -22.27 -2.27
CA GLU A 418 3.31 -23.30 -2.03
C GLU A 418 3.10 -24.53 -2.94
N GLU A 419 4.20 -25.07 -3.46
CA GLU A 419 4.22 -26.29 -4.26
C GLU A 419 3.63 -27.51 -3.54
N GLY A 420 2.88 -28.33 -4.29
CA GLY A 420 2.43 -29.65 -3.84
C GLY A 420 1.13 -29.65 -3.01
N SER A 421 0.61 -28.49 -2.63
CA SER A 421 -0.72 -28.41 -2.01
C SER A 421 -1.82 -28.39 -3.10
N GLN A 422 -2.48 -29.54 -3.33
CA GLN A 422 -3.68 -29.64 -4.18
C GLN A 422 -4.89 -28.81 -3.65
N ALA A 423 -4.70 -28.11 -2.53
CA ALA A 423 -5.61 -27.13 -1.97
C ALA A 423 -4.87 -25.80 -1.96
N ARG A 424 -5.13 -24.85 -2.87
CA ARG A 424 -6.05 -23.74 -2.54
C ARG A 424 -6.32 -22.84 -3.75
N GLY A 425 -7.61 -22.50 -3.89
CA GLY A 425 -8.09 -21.12 -4.00
C GLY A 425 -7.93 -20.33 -5.31
N ALA A 426 -8.79 -19.33 -5.45
CA ALA A 426 -8.67 -18.23 -6.42
C ALA A 426 -7.53 -17.25 -6.05
N GLU A 427 -7.21 -17.12 -4.76
CA GLU A 427 -6.32 -16.09 -4.18
C GLU A 427 -4.84 -16.24 -4.58
N GLY A 428 -4.25 -17.44 -4.48
CA GLY A 428 -2.86 -17.64 -4.88
C GLY A 428 -2.63 -17.46 -6.38
N ARG A 429 -3.62 -17.84 -7.21
CA ARG A 429 -3.57 -17.64 -8.66
C ARG A 429 -3.67 -16.16 -9.04
N TRP A 430 -4.38 -15.37 -8.25
CA TRP A 430 -4.56 -13.95 -8.50
C TRP A 430 -3.23 -13.20 -8.49
N ASN A 431 -2.41 -13.41 -7.46
CA ASN A 431 -1.11 -12.76 -7.35
C ASN A 431 -0.17 -13.16 -8.49
N HIS A 432 -0.18 -14.43 -8.91
CA HIS A 432 0.63 -14.90 -10.04
C HIS A 432 0.22 -14.23 -11.35
N ILE A 433 -1.07 -14.23 -11.67
CA ILE A 433 -1.56 -13.67 -12.94
C ILE A 433 -1.30 -12.16 -13.01
N LEU A 434 -1.40 -11.42 -11.89
CA LEU A 434 -1.00 -10.01 -11.86
C LEU A 434 0.46 -9.81 -12.28
N MET A 435 1.37 -10.65 -11.78
CA MET A 435 2.81 -10.56 -12.04
C MET A 435 3.24 -11.14 -13.40
N GLU A 436 2.50 -12.11 -13.93
CA GLU A 436 2.84 -12.81 -15.18
C GLU A 436 2.18 -12.20 -16.42
N GLU A 437 0.94 -11.70 -16.30
CA GLU A 437 0.18 -11.18 -17.45
C GLU A 437 0.15 -9.65 -17.50
N ILE A 438 0.00 -8.96 -16.37
CA ILE A 438 -0.15 -7.49 -16.36
C ILE A 438 1.21 -6.81 -16.21
N LEU A 439 2.05 -7.24 -15.26
CA LEU A 439 3.31 -6.56 -14.96
C LEU A 439 4.25 -6.46 -16.17
N PRO A 440 4.49 -7.49 -17.00
CA PRO A 440 5.42 -7.36 -18.12
C PRO A 440 4.98 -6.31 -19.14
N VAL A 441 3.67 -6.27 -19.45
CA VAL A 441 3.09 -5.30 -20.38
C VAL A 441 3.14 -3.87 -19.80
N ALA A 442 2.76 -3.71 -18.53
CA ALA A 442 2.84 -2.43 -17.84
C ALA A 442 4.29 -1.93 -17.69
N TYR A 443 5.25 -2.84 -17.46
CA TYR A 443 6.67 -2.51 -17.35
C TYR A 443 7.22 -2.00 -18.68
N CYS A 444 6.86 -2.64 -19.81
CA CYS A 444 7.15 -2.12 -21.15
C CYS A 444 6.65 -0.69 -21.34
N GLN A 445 5.39 -0.45 -20.99
CA GLN A 445 4.76 0.86 -21.10
C GLN A 445 5.49 1.89 -20.23
N MET A 446 5.90 1.52 -19.02
CA MET A 446 6.69 2.38 -18.14
C MET A 446 8.03 2.74 -18.76
N VAL A 447 8.76 1.77 -19.30
CA VAL A 447 10.05 2.00 -19.96
C VAL A 447 9.91 2.94 -21.16
N VAL A 448 8.85 2.79 -21.97
CA VAL A 448 8.56 3.69 -23.10
C VAL A 448 8.29 5.12 -22.62
N LEU A 449 7.47 5.29 -21.57
CA LEU A 449 7.18 6.61 -21.01
C LEU A 449 8.41 7.24 -20.35
N ALA A 450 9.20 6.47 -19.61
CA ALA A 450 10.42 6.91 -18.96
C ALA A 450 11.49 7.34 -19.98
N SER A 451 11.63 6.60 -21.09
CA SER A 451 12.53 6.96 -22.21
C SER A 451 12.14 8.27 -22.89
N SER A 452 10.89 8.70 -22.73
CA SER A 452 10.37 9.96 -23.26
C SER A 452 10.53 11.13 -22.27
N CYS A 453 10.98 10.86 -21.04
CA CYS A 453 11.29 11.87 -20.03
C CYS A 453 12.77 12.32 -20.11
N PRO A 454 13.09 13.55 -19.70
CA PRO A 454 14.49 13.97 -19.53
C PRO A 454 15.18 13.15 -18.44
N GLY A 455 16.26 12.43 -18.78
CA GLY A 455 16.98 11.58 -17.82
C GLY A 455 17.84 10.53 -18.49
N ASP A 456 18.38 9.59 -17.71
CA ASP A 456 19.02 8.38 -18.21
C ASP A 456 17.95 7.36 -18.65
N PRO A 457 17.72 7.15 -19.95
CA PRO A 457 16.69 6.22 -20.43
C PRO A 457 17.00 4.76 -20.02
N TYR A 458 18.23 4.46 -19.62
CA TYR A 458 18.63 3.12 -19.15
C TYR A 458 18.33 2.90 -17.69
N GLY A 459 18.09 3.96 -16.92
CA GLY A 459 17.80 3.86 -15.49
C GLY A 459 16.50 3.11 -15.19
N SER A 460 15.58 3.01 -16.16
CA SER A 460 14.33 2.24 -16.05
C SER A 460 14.45 0.76 -16.44
N TRP A 461 15.61 0.32 -16.93
CA TRP A 461 15.83 -1.09 -17.26
C TRP A 461 16.36 -1.85 -16.04
N PRO A 462 16.05 -3.15 -15.88
CA PRO A 462 16.58 -3.95 -14.77
C PRO A 462 18.12 -3.99 -14.78
N ASP A 463 18.74 -3.85 -13.61
CA ASP A 463 20.21 -3.96 -13.47
C ASP A 463 20.62 -5.44 -13.35
N PRO A 464 21.46 -5.97 -14.27
CA PRO A 464 21.90 -7.36 -14.23
C PRO A 464 22.56 -7.78 -12.93
N SER A 465 23.36 -6.88 -12.33
CA SER A 465 24.13 -7.15 -11.12
C SER A 465 23.24 -7.27 -9.87
N HIS A 466 22.08 -6.63 -9.89
CA HIS A 466 21.07 -6.70 -8.83
C HIS A 466 20.03 -7.81 -9.09
N SER A 467 19.91 -8.26 -10.34
CA SER A 467 18.97 -9.32 -10.77
C SER A 467 19.41 -10.72 -10.34
N GLN A 468 20.72 -10.96 -10.23
CA GLN A 468 21.27 -12.26 -9.82
C GLN A 468 21.11 -12.56 -8.32
N GLN A 469 20.67 -11.59 -7.51
CA GLN A 469 20.58 -11.71 -6.04
C GLN A 469 19.19 -12.13 -5.52
N LEU A 470 18.17 -12.19 -6.39
CA LEU A 470 16.79 -12.50 -5.99
C LEU A 470 16.42 -13.93 -6.39
N GLU A 471 16.69 -14.88 -5.48
CA GLU A 471 16.33 -16.30 -5.67
C GLU A 471 14.91 -16.66 -5.19
N GLY A 472 14.13 -15.69 -4.67
CA GLY A 472 12.78 -15.88 -4.11
C GLY A 472 11.66 -15.11 -4.84
N PRO A 473 10.38 -15.42 -4.56
CA PRO A 473 9.24 -14.72 -5.17
C PRO A 473 9.30 -13.21 -4.89
N PRO A 474 8.78 -12.36 -5.80
CA PRO A 474 7.97 -12.73 -6.96
C PRO A 474 8.75 -13.21 -8.19
N PHE A 475 10.09 -13.15 -8.20
CA PHE A 475 10.91 -13.37 -9.40
C PHE A 475 11.91 -14.56 -9.31
N GLY A 476 11.86 -15.38 -8.25
CA GLY A 476 12.76 -16.52 -8.04
C GLY A 476 12.07 -17.85 -7.76
N ARG A 477 12.72 -18.95 -8.20
CA ARG A 477 12.36 -20.39 -8.16
C ARG A 477 10.90 -20.75 -7.84
N ILE A 478 10.10 -20.90 -8.90
CA ILE A 478 8.97 -21.82 -8.93
C ILE A 478 9.52 -23.17 -9.44
N THR A 479 9.63 -24.17 -8.57
CA THR A 479 10.08 -25.51 -8.93
C THR A 479 8.97 -26.42 -9.46
N SER A 480 9.46 -27.44 -10.15
CA SER A 480 8.87 -28.71 -10.55
C SER A 480 7.47 -29.20 -10.12
N GLY A 481 6.35 -28.51 -10.31
CA GLY A 481 5.00 -29.07 -10.05
C GLY A 481 4.23 -29.49 -11.31
N SER A 482 4.20 -30.78 -11.66
CA SER A 482 3.40 -31.31 -12.78
C SER A 482 1.90 -30.99 -12.68
N CYS A 483 1.41 -30.02 -13.47
CA CYS A 483 -0.02 -29.84 -13.71
C CYS A 483 -0.53 -31.00 -14.61
N PRO A 484 -1.60 -31.75 -14.23
CA PRO A 484 -2.14 -32.80 -15.08
C PRO A 484 -2.72 -32.18 -16.36
N SER A 485 -2.09 -32.49 -17.50
CA SER A 485 -2.33 -31.96 -18.84
C SER A 485 -3.73 -32.23 -19.43
N SER A 486 -4.71 -32.70 -18.64
CA SER A 486 -6.01 -33.14 -19.13
C SER A 486 -7.19 -32.18 -18.83
N ARG A 487 -6.98 -31.05 -18.15
CA ARG A 487 -8.05 -30.05 -17.92
C ARG A 487 -7.82 -28.64 -18.48
N ALA A 488 -6.58 -28.25 -18.78
CA ALA A 488 -6.27 -26.92 -19.35
C ALA A 488 -6.83 -26.72 -20.78
N SER A 489 -7.05 -27.81 -21.52
CA SER A 489 -7.66 -27.79 -22.86
C SER A 489 -9.16 -27.46 -22.88
N SER A 490 -9.83 -27.38 -21.71
CA SER A 490 -11.27 -27.05 -21.65
C SER A 490 -11.58 -25.55 -21.56
N LEU A 491 -10.56 -24.69 -21.41
CA LEU A 491 -10.71 -23.22 -21.30
C LEU A 491 -9.92 -22.42 -22.35
N GLY A 492 -9.26 -23.07 -23.32
CA GLY A 492 -8.57 -22.38 -24.41
C GLY A 492 -7.29 -21.61 -24.02
N ILE A 493 -6.84 -21.72 -22.77
CA ILE A 493 -5.62 -21.05 -22.29
C ILE A 493 -4.42 -21.98 -22.51
N GLY A 494 -3.56 -21.61 -23.46
CA GLY A 494 -2.33 -22.34 -23.75
C GLY A 494 -1.28 -22.13 -22.66
N CYS A 495 -1.20 -23.03 -21.68
CA CYS A 495 -0.11 -23.05 -20.71
C CYS A 495 1.16 -23.59 -21.39
N LYS A 496 2.08 -22.71 -21.80
CA LYS A 496 3.44 -23.11 -22.20
C LYS A 496 4.24 -23.40 -20.92
N ARG A 497 4.89 -24.57 -20.87
CA ARG A 497 5.80 -25.00 -19.79
C ARG A 497 6.92 -23.97 -19.60
N TRP A 498 7.18 -23.58 -18.35
CA TRP A 498 8.29 -22.72 -17.95
C TRP A 498 9.32 -23.51 -17.13
N ASP A 499 10.61 -23.36 -17.45
CA ASP A 499 11.71 -24.11 -16.83
C ASP A 499 12.42 -23.29 -15.76
N SER A 500 12.93 -24.00 -14.76
CA SER A 500 13.12 -23.58 -13.36
C SER A 500 14.52 -23.02 -13.03
N SER A 501 15.22 -22.48 -14.02
CA SER A 501 16.61 -21.99 -13.88
C SER A 501 16.84 -20.51 -14.24
N ALA A 502 15.81 -19.75 -14.65
CA ALA A 502 15.95 -18.35 -15.08
C ALA A 502 15.99 -17.35 -13.91
N GLY A 503 16.76 -16.27 -14.03
CA GLY A 503 16.61 -15.09 -13.16
C GLY A 503 15.33 -14.35 -13.55
N GLY A 504 14.35 -14.22 -12.66
CA GLY A 504 12.99 -13.81 -13.05
C GLY A 504 12.85 -12.40 -13.61
N HIS A 505 13.84 -11.51 -13.46
CA HIS A 505 13.84 -10.24 -14.20
C HIS A 505 14.07 -10.43 -15.70
N SER A 506 14.97 -11.35 -16.09
CA SER A 506 15.16 -11.72 -17.50
C SER A 506 13.89 -12.37 -18.06
N GLN A 507 13.15 -13.11 -17.23
CA GLN A 507 11.84 -13.67 -17.61
C GLN A 507 10.78 -12.57 -17.87
N VAL A 508 10.64 -11.59 -16.98
CA VAL A 508 9.76 -10.42 -17.19
C VAL A 508 10.14 -9.69 -18.47
N LEU A 509 11.45 -9.50 -18.70
CA LEU A 509 11.96 -8.78 -19.86
C LEU A 509 11.77 -9.54 -21.19
N ARG A 510 11.92 -10.87 -21.20
CA ARG A 510 11.59 -11.71 -22.36
C ARG A 510 10.10 -11.68 -22.66
N GLY A 511 9.24 -11.80 -21.63
CA GLY A 511 7.79 -11.66 -21.78
C GLY A 511 7.42 -10.30 -22.37
N ALA A 512 7.97 -9.23 -21.83
CA ALA A 512 7.87 -7.86 -22.35
C ALA A 512 8.22 -7.76 -23.85
N LEU A 513 9.38 -8.29 -24.25
CA LEU A 513 9.85 -8.23 -25.64
C LEU A 513 9.02 -9.10 -26.60
N GLN A 514 8.47 -10.23 -26.13
CA GLN A 514 7.56 -11.06 -26.93
C GLN A 514 6.26 -10.31 -27.25
N HIS A 515 5.75 -9.51 -26.30
CA HIS A 515 4.52 -8.74 -26.48
C HIS A 515 4.73 -7.41 -27.22
N ALA A 516 5.97 -6.92 -27.31
CA ALA A 516 6.28 -5.59 -27.81
C ALA A 516 7.48 -5.57 -28.77
N ALA A 517 7.43 -6.38 -29.83
CA ALA A 517 8.50 -6.55 -30.82
C ALA A 517 8.96 -5.24 -31.51
N LYS A 518 8.19 -4.14 -31.43
CA LYS A 518 8.60 -2.82 -31.96
C LYS A 518 9.40 -1.96 -30.98
N ILE A 519 9.33 -2.19 -29.66
CA ILE A 519 10.22 -1.54 -28.67
C ILE A 519 11.68 -1.78 -29.06
N TRP A 520 11.97 -2.99 -29.53
CA TRP A 520 13.25 -3.37 -30.10
C TRP A 520 13.80 -2.41 -31.15
N ASN A 521 12.95 -1.92 -32.06
CA ASN A 521 13.39 -1.09 -33.18
C ASN A 521 13.84 0.30 -32.72
N CYS A 522 13.48 0.68 -31.50
CA CYS A 522 13.85 1.95 -30.89
C CYS A 522 15.14 1.88 -30.08
N LEU A 523 15.65 0.67 -29.82
CA LEU A 523 16.92 0.47 -29.11
C LEU A 523 18.11 0.69 -30.07
N THR A 524 19.18 1.32 -29.58
CA THR A 524 20.43 1.42 -30.35
C THR A 524 21.15 0.07 -30.41
N GLU A 525 22.01 -0.12 -31.42
CA GLU A 525 22.81 -1.34 -31.58
C GLU A 525 23.61 -1.74 -30.32
N SER A 526 24.06 -0.77 -29.53
CA SER A 526 24.77 -1.01 -28.27
C SER A 526 23.83 -1.54 -27.18
N GLU A 527 22.62 -0.97 -27.08
CA GLU A 527 21.60 -1.38 -26.12
C GLU A 527 21.08 -2.78 -26.41
N LYS A 528 20.86 -3.05 -27.70
CA LYS A 528 20.45 -4.36 -28.21
C LYS A 528 21.43 -5.47 -27.82
N ARG A 529 22.74 -5.17 -27.81
CA ARG A 529 23.78 -6.11 -27.35
C ARG A 529 23.76 -6.30 -25.85
N LEU A 530 23.67 -5.22 -25.06
CA LEU A 530 23.57 -5.31 -23.60
C LEU A 530 22.32 -6.07 -23.15
N LEU A 531 21.20 -5.83 -23.82
CA LEU A 531 19.94 -6.54 -23.60
C LEU A 531 20.06 -8.02 -23.95
N LEU A 532 20.69 -8.35 -25.09
CA LEU A 532 20.94 -9.74 -25.45
C LEU A 532 21.86 -10.42 -24.43
N GLU A 533 22.99 -9.81 -24.07
CA GLU A 533 23.94 -10.30 -23.06
C GLU A 533 23.20 -10.62 -21.75
N TYR A 534 22.36 -9.69 -21.27
CA TYR A 534 21.55 -9.90 -20.09
C TYR A 534 20.55 -11.07 -20.23
N LEU A 535 19.87 -11.18 -21.37
CA LEU A 535 18.85 -12.19 -21.59
C LEU A 535 19.40 -13.59 -21.84
N VAL A 536 20.68 -13.72 -22.19
CA VAL A 536 21.37 -15.00 -22.33
C VAL A 536 22.09 -15.44 -21.05
N GLU A 537 22.36 -14.52 -20.10
CA GLU A 537 23.11 -14.78 -18.87
C GLU A 537 22.48 -15.88 -17.99
N ASP A 538 21.16 -16.02 -18.01
CA ASP A 538 20.44 -17.01 -17.21
C ASP A 538 20.30 -18.39 -17.89
N GLY A 539 20.85 -18.55 -19.09
CA GLY A 539 20.88 -19.82 -19.82
C GLY A 539 19.53 -20.29 -20.38
N CYS A 540 18.47 -19.49 -20.30
CA CYS A 540 17.13 -19.85 -20.77
C CYS A 540 16.92 -19.55 -22.27
N TYR A 541 17.77 -20.12 -23.11
CA TYR A 541 17.80 -19.85 -24.56
C TYR A 541 16.49 -20.20 -25.29
N LEU A 542 15.70 -21.16 -24.78
CA LEU A 542 14.41 -21.55 -25.38
C LEU A 542 13.38 -20.42 -25.31
N GLU A 543 13.47 -19.54 -24.31
CA GLU A 543 12.57 -18.41 -24.14
C GLU A 543 12.95 -17.22 -25.05
N LEU A 544 14.14 -17.26 -25.65
CA LEU A 544 14.54 -16.28 -26.67
C LEU A 544 13.86 -16.53 -28.01
N LYS A 545 13.24 -17.71 -28.20
CA LYS A 545 12.55 -18.06 -29.44
C LYS A 545 11.57 -16.96 -29.84
N ASP A 546 11.59 -16.63 -31.13
CA ASP A 546 10.80 -15.56 -31.77
C ASP A 546 11.17 -14.12 -31.35
N LEU A 547 12.12 -13.92 -30.42
CA LEU A 547 12.62 -12.59 -30.08
C LEU A 547 13.63 -12.08 -31.12
N PRO A 548 13.48 -10.85 -31.67
CA PRO A 548 14.32 -10.28 -32.72
C PRO A 548 15.71 -9.84 -32.23
N LEU A 549 16.34 -10.62 -31.35
CA LEU A 549 17.53 -10.27 -30.58
C LEU A 549 18.83 -10.89 -31.14
N LEU A 550 18.77 -11.72 -32.19
CA LEU A 550 19.95 -12.41 -32.74
C LEU A 550 20.72 -11.48 -33.70
N PRO A 551 21.94 -11.02 -33.37
CA PRO A 551 22.74 -10.18 -34.25
C PRO A 551 23.21 -10.96 -35.48
N THR A 552 23.18 -10.31 -36.64
CA THR A 552 23.63 -10.86 -37.91
C THR A 552 24.86 -10.12 -38.42
N ALA A 553 25.66 -10.76 -39.26
CA ALA A 553 26.97 -10.25 -39.71
C ALA A 553 26.90 -8.91 -40.49
N ASN A 554 25.72 -8.53 -40.98
CA ASN A 554 25.48 -7.26 -41.67
C ASN A 554 25.11 -6.10 -40.73
N GLY A 555 25.13 -6.31 -39.40
CA GLY A 555 24.75 -5.31 -38.42
C GLY A 555 23.24 -5.13 -38.23
N HIS A 556 22.43 -6.08 -38.72
CA HIS A 556 21.00 -6.16 -38.42
C HIS A 556 20.72 -7.26 -37.40
N TYR A 557 19.48 -7.35 -36.93
CA TYR A 557 19.04 -8.38 -36.00
C TYR A 557 17.84 -9.16 -36.52
N THR A 558 17.76 -10.43 -36.15
CA THR A 558 16.70 -11.37 -36.54
C THR A 558 16.15 -12.12 -35.32
N CYS A 559 15.04 -12.83 -35.52
CA CYS A 559 14.46 -13.68 -34.49
C CYS A 559 15.32 -14.92 -34.19
N PHE A 560 15.38 -15.34 -32.93
CA PHE A 560 15.89 -16.66 -32.58
C PHE A 560 14.90 -17.74 -33.06
N GLY A 561 15.38 -18.70 -33.88
CA GLY A 561 14.57 -19.79 -34.44
C GLY A 561 14.72 -21.12 -33.69
N ASP A 562 14.01 -22.16 -34.16
CA ASP A 562 14.23 -23.53 -33.69
C ASP A 562 15.60 -24.04 -34.16
N ALA A 563 16.18 -25.02 -33.44
CA ALA A 563 17.51 -25.58 -33.66
C ALA A 563 17.78 -26.19 -35.07
N GLY A 564 16.84 -26.07 -36.00
CA GLY A 564 17.01 -26.41 -37.42
C GLY A 564 17.41 -25.24 -38.33
N ASP A 565 17.26 -24.00 -37.87
CA ASP A 565 17.59 -22.78 -38.62
C ASP A 565 18.91 -22.17 -38.11
N CYS A 566 19.98 -22.97 -38.13
CA CYS A 566 21.32 -22.44 -37.90
C CYS A 566 21.73 -21.56 -39.09
N ILE A 567 21.64 -20.23 -38.93
CA ILE A 567 22.38 -19.31 -39.80
C ILE A 567 23.82 -19.30 -39.28
N CYS A 568 24.72 -19.89 -40.08
CA CYS A 568 26.16 -19.98 -39.85
C CYS A 568 26.85 -18.62 -39.71
#